data_AF-A0A349N8C7-F1
#
_entry.id   AF-A0A349N8C7-F1
#
_cell.length_a   1.000
_cell.length_b   1.000
_cell.length_c   1.000
_cell.angle_alpha   90.00
_cell.angle_beta   90.00
_cell.angle_gamma   90.00
#
_symmetry.space_group_name_H-M   'P 1'
#
loop_
_entity.id
_entity.type
_entity.pdbx_description
1 polymer ?
#
loop_
_entity_poly.entity_id
_entity_poly.type
_entity_poly.pdbx_seq_one_letter_code
_entity_poly.pdbx_strand_id
1 'polypeptide(L)'
;DTVKRWAEYNGCKAEGEERELRDLVSTLDGHESSTVVFKKGCKAGGSAELWTIVDGSHVPAFSPTFTAQVVEWLYAHPKTIPSFAD
;
A
#
# COMPACT_ATOMS: atom_id res chain seq x y z
N ASP A 1 3.65 3.35 -15.50
CA ASP A 1 2.59 2.35 -15.28
C ASP A 1 2.95 1.36 -14.19
N THR A 2 2.51 1.61 -12.95
CA THR A 2 2.51 0.71 -11.78
C THR A 2 1.58 1.35 -10.72
N VAL A 3 1.95 1.37 -9.44
CA VAL A 3 1.30 2.14 -8.35
C VAL A 3 1.15 3.63 -8.65
N LYS A 4 2.07 4.26 -9.40
CA LYS A 4 2.04 5.70 -9.67
C LYS A 4 0.79 6.11 -10.44
N ARG A 5 0.30 5.23 -11.30
CA ARG A 5 -0.95 5.44 -12.05
C ARG A 5 -2.16 5.45 -11.10
N TRP A 6 -2.18 4.57 -10.10
CA TRP A 6 -3.21 4.55 -9.08
C TRP A 6 -3.15 5.80 -8.18
N ALA A 7 -1.94 6.25 -7.83
CA ALA A 7 -1.75 7.51 -7.13
C ALA A 7 -2.34 8.68 -7.92
N GLU A 8 -2.08 8.78 -9.22
CA GLU A 8 -2.69 9.80 -10.10
C GLU A 8 -4.22 9.74 -10.13
N TYR A 9 -4.81 8.54 -10.23
CA TYR A 9 -6.28 8.40 -10.17
C TYR A 9 -6.87 8.92 -8.86
N ASN A 10 -6.15 8.68 -7.75
CA ASN A 10 -6.48 9.18 -6.43
C ASN A 10 -6.13 10.67 -6.25
N GLY A 11 -5.64 11.34 -7.30
CA GLY A 11 -5.25 12.76 -7.30
C GLY A 11 -3.97 13.05 -6.55
N CYS A 12 -3.22 12.03 -6.16
CA CYS A 12 -1.98 12.16 -5.42
C CYS A 12 -0.85 12.66 -6.33
N LYS A 13 0.14 13.31 -5.71
CA LYS A 13 1.44 13.58 -6.32
C LYS A 13 2.21 12.28 -6.61
N ALA A 14 3.07 12.32 -7.63
CA ALA A 14 3.83 11.16 -8.09
C ALA A 14 5.08 10.86 -7.23
N GLU A 15 5.47 11.77 -6.34
CA GLU A 15 6.54 11.56 -5.38
C GLU A 15 6.02 10.75 -4.19
N GLY A 16 6.49 9.50 -4.09
CA GLY A 16 6.24 8.64 -2.94
C GLY A 16 7.23 8.88 -1.81
N GLU A 17 6.86 8.48 -0.59
CA GLU A 17 7.72 8.49 0.58
C GLU A 17 8.00 7.07 1.05
N GLU A 18 9.25 6.77 1.37
CA GLU A 18 9.63 5.50 1.98
C GLU A 18 9.05 5.39 3.40
N ARG A 19 8.71 4.17 3.80
CA ARG A 19 8.24 3.81 5.14
C ARG A 19 8.89 2.50 5.58
N GLU A 20 8.60 2.13 6.82
CA GLU A 20 9.10 0.89 7.42
C GLU A 20 8.85 -0.33 6.53
N LEU A 21 9.81 -1.25 6.59
CA LEU A 21 9.73 -2.53 5.89
C LEU A 21 8.61 -3.39 6.48
N ARG A 22 8.05 -4.26 5.65
CA ARG A 22 7.02 -5.23 6.03
C ARG A 22 7.57 -6.65 5.96
N ASP A 23 7.07 -7.51 6.84
CA ASP A 23 7.27 -8.95 6.80
C ASP A 23 6.03 -9.58 6.14
N LEU A 24 6.14 -9.93 4.85
CA LEU A 24 5.04 -10.45 4.03
C LEU A 24 5.25 -11.91 3.63
N VAL A 25 6.47 -12.45 3.70
CA VAL A 25 6.82 -13.79 3.18
C VAL A 25 7.55 -14.62 4.22
N SER A 26 6.92 -15.73 4.63
CA SER A 26 7.41 -16.65 5.67
C SER A 26 8.73 -17.37 5.36
N THR A 27 9.12 -17.45 4.08
CA THR A 27 10.34 -18.14 3.63
C THR A 27 11.54 -17.21 3.47
N LEU A 28 11.37 -15.92 3.78
CA LEU A 28 12.42 -14.92 3.77
C LEU A 28 12.60 -14.36 5.18
N ASP A 29 13.85 -14.20 5.60
CA ASP A 29 14.14 -13.75 6.95
C ASP A 29 14.00 -12.22 7.09
N GLY A 30 13.35 -11.77 8.16
CA GLY A 30 13.27 -10.36 8.53
C GLY A 30 12.08 -9.63 7.92
N HIS A 31 12.23 -8.31 7.74
CA HIS A 31 11.22 -7.48 7.06
C HIS A 31 11.73 -7.20 5.64
N GLU A 32 11.36 -8.06 4.70
CA GLU A 32 11.90 -8.17 3.35
C GLU A 32 11.19 -7.29 2.31
N SER A 33 10.07 -6.67 2.70
CA SER A 33 9.21 -5.93 1.78
C SER A 33 9.35 -4.42 1.97
N SER A 34 9.92 -3.73 0.98
CA SER A 34 10.01 -2.26 0.99
C SER A 34 8.64 -1.60 0.75
N THR A 35 8.40 -0.47 1.40
CA THR A 35 7.14 0.27 1.30
C THR A 35 7.36 1.68 0.78
N VAL A 36 6.64 2.05 -0.28
CA VAL A 36 6.55 3.43 -0.79
C VAL A 36 5.11 3.91 -0.76
N VAL A 37 4.86 5.06 -0.11
CA VAL A 37 3.52 5.61 0.12
C VAL A 37 3.29 6.87 -0.69
N PHE A 38 2.17 6.92 -1.42
CA PHE A 38 1.69 8.07 -2.19
C PHE A 38 0.44 8.62 -1.51
N LYS A 39 0.62 9.67 -0.70
CA LYS A 39 -0.46 10.31 0.09
C LYS A 39 -0.47 11.84 0.02
N LYS A 40 0.47 12.44 -0.70
CA LYS A 40 0.61 13.89 -0.79
C LYS A 40 -0.33 14.46 -1.85
N GLY A 41 -1.11 15.47 -1.48
CA GLY A 41 -1.96 16.20 -2.43
C GLY A 41 -3.14 15.40 -2.99
N CYS A 42 -3.47 14.24 -2.40
CA CYS A 42 -4.54 13.38 -2.87
C CYS A 42 -5.93 14.02 -2.68
N LYS A 43 -6.92 13.51 -3.43
CA LYS A 43 -8.34 13.73 -3.11
C LYS A 43 -8.66 13.17 -1.72
N ALA A 44 -9.76 13.62 -1.12
CA ALA A 44 -10.20 13.10 0.17
C ALA A 44 -10.34 11.57 0.12
N GLY A 45 -9.75 10.87 1.10
CA GLY A 45 -9.69 9.40 1.14
C GLY A 45 -8.77 8.74 0.11
N GLY A 46 -8.05 9.50 -0.71
CA GLY A 46 -7.13 8.98 -1.72
C GLY A 46 -5.76 8.63 -1.13
N SER A 47 -5.24 7.45 -1.47
CA SER A 47 -3.86 7.04 -1.23
C SER A 47 -3.45 5.92 -2.20
N ALA A 48 -2.17 5.66 -2.33
CA ALA A 48 -1.69 4.40 -2.90
C ALA A 48 -0.40 3.97 -2.19
N GLU A 49 -0.16 2.67 -2.09
CA GLU A 49 1.11 2.13 -1.57
C GLU A 49 1.66 1.07 -2.52
N LEU A 50 2.99 1.02 -2.64
CA LEU A 50 3.72 -0.05 -3.31
C LEU A 50 4.50 -0.82 -2.26
N TRP A 51 4.22 -2.12 -2.18
CA TRP A 51 4.97 -3.06 -1.36
C TRP A 51 5.77 -3.97 -2.29
N THR A 52 7.11 -3.91 -2.19
CA THR A 52 8.00 -4.69 -3.06
C THR A 52 8.75 -5.71 -2.21
N ILE A 53 8.41 -6.98 -2.38
CA ILE A 53 9.11 -8.12 -1.77
C ILE A 53 10.44 -8.28 -2.49
N VAL A 54 11.55 -8.08 -1.78
CA VAL A 54 12.90 -8.34 -2.32
C VAL A 54 13.15 -9.85 -2.30
N ASP A 55 13.69 -10.40 -3.40
CA ASP A 55 13.99 -11.83 -3.56
C ASP A 55 12.77 -12.78 -3.43
N GLY A 56 11.56 -12.25 -3.61
CA GLY A 56 10.30 -12.99 -3.53
C GLY A 56 10.02 -13.91 -4.72
N SER A 57 9.37 -15.04 -4.44
CA SER A 57 8.75 -15.90 -5.48
C SER A 57 7.52 -15.22 -6.09
N HIS A 58 7.19 -15.57 -7.34
CA HIS A 58 5.92 -15.16 -7.98
C HIS A 58 4.69 -15.65 -7.22
N VAL A 59 4.80 -16.81 -6.57
CA VAL A 59 3.80 -17.36 -5.64
C VAL A 59 4.48 -17.47 -4.28
N PRO A 60 4.47 -16.39 -3.48
CA PRO A 60 5.13 -16.39 -2.19
C PRO A 60 4.34 -17.21 -1.17
N ALA A 61 5.06 -17.84 -0.25
CA ALA A 61 4.47 -18.39 0.96
C ALA A 61 4.28 -17.24 1.97
N PHE A 62 3.08 -16.68 2.02
CA PHE A 62 2.79 -15.51 2.86
C PHE A 62 3.09 -15.75 4.35
N SER A 63 3.57 -14.70 5.03
CA SER A 63 3.72 -14.68 6.48
C SER A 63 2.35 -14.82 7.17
N PRO A 64 2.28 -15.36 8.40
CA PRO A 64 1.01 -15.44 9.14
C PRO A 64 0.33 -14.08 9.37
N THR A 65 1.07 -12.97 9.27
CA THR A 65 0.58 -11.60 9.48
C THR A 65 0.16 -10.89 8.19
N PHE A 66 0.48 -11.44 7.01
CA PHE A 66 0.19 -10.83 5.71
C PHE A 66 -1.26 -10.34 5.58
N THR A 67 -2.24 -11.22 5.87
CA THR A 67 -3.66 -10.90 5.74
C THR A 67 -4.07 -9.76 6.66
N ALA A 68 -3.58 -9.76 7.91
CA ALA A 68 -3.88 -8.70 8.87
C ALA A 68 -3.33 -7.36 8.38
N GLN A 69 -2.10 -7.33 7.87
CA GLN A 69 -1.49 -6.10 7.34
C GLN A 69 -2.25 -5.52 6.14
N VAL A 70 -2.75 -6.37 5.22
CA VAL A 70 -3.59 -5.93 4.09
C VAL A 70 -4.91 -5.34 4.59
N VAL A 71 -5.56 -6.01 5.53
CA VAL A 71 -6.85 -5.57 6.08
C VAL A 71 -6.69 -4.26 6.86
N GLU A 72 -5.66 -4.15 7.70
CA GLU A 72 -5.32 -2.91 8.41
C GLU A 72 -5.07 -1.75 7.44
N TRP A 73 -4.38 -2.01 6.32
CA TRP A 73 -4.19 -1.00 5.29
C TRP A 73 -5.52 -0.54 4.68
N LEU A 74 -6.46 -1.45 4.41
CA LEU A 74 -7.79 -1.09 3.90
C LEU A 74 -8.60 -0.28 4.91
N TYR A 75 -8.58 -0.65 6.19
CA TYR A 75 -9.27 0.10 7.25
C TYR A 75 -8.68 1.50 7.48
N ALA A 76 -7.37 1.66 7.29
CA ALA A 76 -6.72 2.97 7.34
C ALA A 76 -7.05 3.86 6.13
N HIS A 77 -7.62 3.29 5.05
CA HIS A 77 -7.94 3.99 3.80
C HIS A 77 -9.41 3.78 3.38
N PRO A 78 -10.37 4.21 4.22
CA PRO A 78 -11.78 4.07 3.90
C PRO A 78 -12.16 4.95 2.70
N LYS A 79 -13.06 4.45 1.86
CA LYS A 79 -13.67 5.28 0.81
C LYS A 79 -14.48 6.39 1.49
N THR A 80 -14.27 7.63 1.06
CA THR A 80 -15.16 8.72 1.44
C THR A 80 -16.51 8.48 0.78
N ILE A 81 -17.57 8.37 1.57
CA ILE A 81 -18.94 8.41 1.06
C ILE A 81 -19.14 9.84 0.52
N PRO A 82 -19.54 10.04 -0.76
CA PRO A 82 -19.94 11.36 -1.21
C PRO A 82 -21.06 11.84 -0.28
N SER A 83 -20.97 13.04 0.27
CA SER A 83 -22.15 13.66 0.89
C SER A 83 -23.19 13.78 -0.22
N PHE A 84 -24.22 12.95 -0.19
CA PHE A 84 -25.43 13.14 -0.99
C PHE A 84 -26.38 14.14 -0.30
N ALA A 85 -25.91 14.80 0.77
CA ALA A 85 -26.57 15.93 1.39
C ALA A 85 -25.80 17.19 1.00
N ASP A 86 -26.21 17.80 -0.10
CA ASP A 86 -26.17 19.24 -0.39
C ASP A 86 -27.23 19.53 -1.46
#